data_AF-A0A9E3H2T5-F1
#
_entry.id   AF-A0A9E3H2T5-F1
#
_cell.length_a   1.000
_cell.length_b   1.000
_cell.length_c   1.000
_cell.angle_alpha   90.00
_cell.angle_beta   90.00
_cell.angle_gamma   90.00
#
_symmetry.space_group_name_H-M   'P 1'
#
loop_
_entity.id
_entity.type
_entity.pdbx_description
1 polymer ?
#
loop_
_entity_poly.entity_id
_entity_poly.type
_entity_poly.pdbx_seq_one_letter_code
_entity_poly.pdbx_strand_id
1 'polypeptide(L)'
;MPDFLSFETFITPKIIRIVFVIGLLLIAIGVLVRVVVGLVHLQLIGGVILPLIGGAAGALLLRVYCELVLVFFDMRDKLADIAHKP
;
A
#
# COMPACT_ATOMS: atom_id res chain seq x y z
N MET A 1 31.86 1.60 3.44
CA MET A 1 30.81 0.60 3.72
C MET A 1 29.50 1.21 3.25
N PRO A 2 28.57 0.45 2.66
CA PRO A 2 27.50 1.02 1.87
C PRO A 2 26.48 1.72 2.78
N ASP A 3 26.58 3.05 2.89
CA ASP A 3 25.65 3.95 3.57
C ASP A 3 24.29 4.09 2.83
N PHE A 4 23.80 2.99 2.24
CA PHE A 4 22.48 2.94 1.61
C PHE A 4 21.33 2.84 2.63
N LEU A 5 21.65 3.00 3.92
CA LEU A 5 20.72 3.10 5.03
C LEU A 5 20.78 4.47 5.74
N SER A 6 21.48 5.45 5.16
CA SER A 6 21.41 6.84 5.61
C SER A 6 19.99 7.36 5.42
N PHE A 7 19.26 7.37 6.53
CA PHE A 7 17.89 7.83 6.75
C PHE A 7 17.69 9.34 6.54
N GLU A 8 18.58 10.01 5.79
CA GLU A 8 18.79 11.46 5.83
C GLU A 8 18.36 12.22 4.57
N THR A 9 17.86 11.55 3.54
CA THR A 9 17.33 12.28 2.40
C THR A 9 16.04 11.62 1.98
N PHE A 10 14.89 12.24 2.28
CA PHE A 10 13.64 12.33 1.50
C PHE A 10 13.21 11.19 0.54
N ILE A 11 13.71 9.97 0.69
CA ILE A 11 13.45 8.83 -0.19
C ILE A 11 12.18 8.09 0.31
N THR A 12 11.82 8.25 1.58
CA THR A 12 10.64 7.63 2.19
C THR A 12 9.34 7.82 1.40
N PRO A 13 8.97 9.05 0.94
CA PRO A 13 7.75 9.22 0.13
C PRO A 13 7.81 8.47 -1.22
N LYS A 14 8.98 8.37 -1.86
CA LYS A 14 9.15 7.62 -3.12
C LYS A 14 9.07 6.11 -2.91
N ILE A 15 9.68 5.58 -1.84
CA ILE A 15 9.61 4.15 -1.48
C ILE A 15 8.15 3.75 -1.20
N ILE A 16 7.41 4.54 -0.41
CA ILE A 16 6.01 4.24 -0.08
C ILE A 16 5.16 4.15 -1.35
N ARG A 17 5.39 5.02 -2.34
CA ARG A 17 4.68 4.95 -3.64
C ARG A 17 4.96 3.64 -4.38
N ILE A 18 6.21 3.16 -4.37
CA ILE A 18 6.57 1.87 -4.99
C ILE A 18 5.90 0.71 -4.25
N VAL A 19 5.94 0.73 -2.91
CA VAL A 19 5.28 -0.27 -2.06
C VAL A 19 3.77 -0.29 -2.30
N PHE A 20 3.13 0.87 -2.47
CA PHE A 20 1.71 0.96 -2.80
C PHE A 20 1.37 0.26 -4.11
N VAL A 21 2.13 0.54 -5.18
CA VAL A 21 1.90 -0.11 -6.49
C VAL A 21 2.07 -1.62 -6.39
N ILE A 22 3.09 -2.09 -5.69
CA ILE A 22 3.33 -3.53 -5.47
C ILE A 22 2.18 -4.13 -4.63
N GLY A 23 1.74 -3.47 -3.57
CA GLY A 23 0.63 -3.91 -2.73
C GLY A 23 -0.68 -4.00 -3.50
N LEU A 24 -0.98 -3.01 -4.34
CA LEU A 24 -2.15 -3.01 -5.21
C LEU A 24 -2.11 -4.18 -6.21
N LEU A 25 -0.93 -4.43 -6.79
CA LEU A 25 -0.70 -5.52 -7.74
C LEU A 25 -0.88 -6.89 -7.06
N LEU A 26 -0.38 -7.05 -5.82
CA LEU A 26 -0.60 -8.26 -5.02
C LEU A 26 -2.07 -8.48 -4.66
N ILE A 27 -2.82 -7.42 -4.31
CA ILE A 27 -4.27 -7.53 -4.07
C ILE A 27 -4.98 -7.96 -5.34
N ALA A 28 -4.67 -7.35 -6.49
CA ALA A 28 -5.27 -7.71 -7.77
C ALA A 28 -5.04 -9.19 -8.12
N ILE A 29 -3.80 -9.67 -7.99
CA ILE A 29 -3.46 -11.08 -8.21
C ILE A 29 -4.17 -11.98 -7.20
N GLY A 30 -4.18 -11.61 -5.91
CA GLY A 30 -4.82 -12.38 -4.85
C GLY A 30 -6.32 -12.57 -5.07
N VAL A 31 -7.01 -11.50 -5.50
CA VAL A 31 -8.43 -11.54 -5.86
C VAL A 31 -8.65 -12.46 -7.06
N LEU A 32 -7.83 -12.32 -8.11
CA LEU A 32 -7.95 -13.13 -9.31
C LEU A 32 -7.75 -14.62 -9.02
N VAL A 33 -6.75 -14.98 -8.22
CA VAL A 33 -6.51 -16.37 -7.80
C VAL A 33 -7.70 -16.91 -7.00
N ARG A 34 -8.21 -16.13 -6.04
CA ARG A 34 -9.38 -16.54 -5.22
C ARG A 34 -10.62 -16.77 -6.07
N VAL A 35 -10.86 -15.90 -7.05
CA VAL A 35 -11.99 -16.02 -8.01
C VAL A 35 -11.85 -17.29 -8.84
N VAL A 36 -10.66 -17.58 -9.38
CA VAL A 36 -10.41 -18.80 -10.17
C VAL A 36 -10.63 -20.06 -9.32
N VAL A 37 -10.09 -20.10 -8.10
CA VAL A 37 -10.28 -21.23 -7.17
C VAL A 37 -11.77 -21.39 -6.79
N GLY A 38 -12.46 -20.28 -6.57
CA GLY A 38 -13.89 -20.25 -6.28
C GLY A 38 -14.75 -20.82 -7.40
N LEU A 39 -14.38 -20.53 -8.65
CA LEU A 39 -15.04 -21.08 -9.84
C LEU A 39 -14.84 -22.59 -9.96
N VAL A 40 -13.62 -23.08 -9.70
CA VAL A 40 -13.29 -24.52 -9.73
C VAL A 40 -14.06 -25.30 -8.68
N HIS A 41 -14.28 -24.74 -7.49
CA HIS A 41 -14.99 -25.40 -6.40
C HIS A 41 -16.51 -25.15 -6.41
N LEU A 42 -17.05 -24.50 -7.45
CA LEU A 42 -18.46 -24.12 -7.57
C LEU A 42 -18.97 -23.26 -6.38
N GLN A 43 -18.08 -22.57 -5.67
CA GLN A 43 -18.42 -21.74 -4.51
C GLN A 43 -18.60 -20.28 -4.92
N LEU A 44 -19.80 -19.94 -5.40
CA LEU A 44 -20.11 -18.59 -5.88
C LEU A 44 -19.96 -17.51 -4.78
N ILE A 45 -20.51 -17.76 -3.59
CA ILE A 45 -20.56 -16.74 -2.54
C ILE A 45 -19.18 -16.54 -1.89
N GLY A 46 -18.57 -17.62 -1.40
CA GLY A 46 -17.27 -17.56 -0.70
C GLY A 46 -16.07 -17.42 -1.62
N GLY A 47 -16.18 -17.90 -2.86
CA GLY A 47 -15.08 -17.97 -3.81
C GLY A 47 -15.05 -16.84 -4.85
N VAL A 48 -16.18 -16.18 -5.13
CA VAL A 48 -16.24 -15.11 -6.15
C VAL A 48 -16.69 -13.79 -5.56
N ILE A 49 -17.83 -13.76 -4.85
CA ILE A 49 -18.41 -12.51 -4.33
C ILE A 49 -17.57 -11.95 -3.18
N LEU A 50 -17.23 -12.79 -2.20
CA LEU A 50 -16.46 -12.37 -1.02
C LEU A 50 -15.06 -11.83 -1.35
N PRO A 51 -14.24 -12.47 -2.22
CA PRO A 51 -12.94 -11.90 -2.58
C PRO A 51 -13.04 -10.67 -3.47
N LEU A 52 -14.12 -10.48 -4.25
CA LEU A 52 -14.31 -9.25 -5.02
C LEU A 52 -14.60 -8.06 -4.09
N ILE A 53 -15.50 -8.24 -3.12
CA ILE A 53 -15.80 -7.23 -2.09
C ILE A 53 -14.57 -6.98 -1.21
N GLY A 54 -13.92 -8.06 -0.75
CA GLY A 54 -12.71 -8.00 0.07
C GLY A 54 -11.52 -7.38 -0.66
N GLY A 55 -11.40 -7.61 -1.96
CA GLY A 55 -10.41 -6.99 -2.83
C GLY A 55 -10.62 -5.48 -2.99
N ALA A 56 -11.86 -5.07 -3.26
CA ALA A 56 -12.21 -3.65 -3.34
C ALA A 56 -12.00 -2.93 -1.99
N ALA A 57 -12.44 -3.53 -0.89
CA ALA A 57 -12.21 -3.01 0.45
C ALA A 57 -10.72 -2.97 0.80
N GLY A 58 -9.96 -4.02 0.47
CA GLY A 58 -8.52 -4.09 0.69
C GLY A 58 -7.75 -3.04 -0.10
N ALA A 59 -8.12 -2.80 -1.37
CA ALA A 59 -7.53 -1.74 -2.18
C ALA A 59 -7.85 -0.34 -1.64
N LEU A 60 -9.08 -0.10 -1.18
CA LEU A 60 -9.47 1.14 -0.51
C LEU A 60 -8.69 1.37 0.79
N LEU A 61 -8.60 0.36 1.66
CA LEU A 61 -7.85 0.44 2.90
C LEU A 61 -6.36 0.68 2.64
N LEU A 62 -5.77 -0.02 1.66
CA LEU A 62 -4.38 0.18 1.26
C LEU A 62 -4.15 1.64 0.83
N ARG A 63 -5.09 2.22 0.05
CA ARG A 63 -5.00 3.61 -0.39
C ARG A 63 -5.04 4.58 0.79
N VAL A 64 -6.00 4.43 1.70
CA VAL A 64 -6.14 5.28 2.89
C VAL A 64 -4.90 5.17 3.79
N TYR A 65 -4.41 3.95 4.01
CA TYR A 65 -3.23 3.72 4.84
C TYR A 65 -1.97 4.33 4.23
N CYS A 66 -1.72 4.13 2.93
CA CYS A 66 -0.58 4.74 2.25
C CYS A 66 -0.63 6.27 2.25
N GLU A 67 -1.82 6.86 2.09
CA GLU A 67 -2.00 8.31 2.13
C GLU A 67 -1.74 8.88 3.53
N LEU A 68 -2.25 8.23 4.58
CA LEU A 68 -1.95 8.59 5.97
C LEU A 68 -0.44 8.55 6.25
N VAL A 69 0.23 7.47 5.85
CA VAL A 69 1.69 7.33 6.06
C VAL A 69 2.44 8.45 5.33
N LEU A 70 2.08 8.75 4.08
CA LEU A 70 2.67 9.87 3.33
C LEU A 70 2.47 11.21 4.02
N VAL A 71 1.26 11.50 4.52
CA VAL A 71 0.95 12.72 5.27
C VAL A 71 1.78 12.83 6.55
N PHE A 72 1.94 11.72 7.30
CA PHE A 72 2.80 11.70 8.48
C PHE A 72 4.26 12.04 8.16
N PHE A 73 4.79 11.49 7.06
CA PHE A 73 6.15 11.80 6.63
C PHE A 73 6.28 13.24 6.15
N ASP A 74 5.32 13.76 5.37
CA ASP A 74 5.31 15.15 4.91
C ASP A 74 5.24 16.15 6.08
N MET A 75 4.45 15.83 7.12
CA MET A 75 4.37 16.65 8.33
C MET A 75 5.70 16.68 9.10
N ARG A 76 6.39 15.53 9.17
CA ARG A 76 7.72 15.44 9.79
C ARG A 76 8.74 16.32 9.06
N ASP A 77 8.73 16.27 7.73
CA ASP A 77 9.65 17.07 6.91
C ASP A 77 9.37 18.58 7.07
N LYS A 78 8.09 19.00 7.10
CA LYS A 78 7.72 20.41 7.36
C LYS A 78 8.15 20.90 8.74
N LEU A 79 8.05 20.06 9.77
CA LEU A 79 8.49 20.40 11.12
C LEU A 79 10.01 20.51 11.21
N ALA A 80 10.75 19.65 10.52
CA ALA A 80 12.21 19.71 10.43
C ALA A 80 12.68 21.01 9.73
N ASP A 81 11.98 21.43 8.67
CA ASP A 81 12.28 22.65 7.93
C ASP A 81 12.06 23.92 8.77
N ILE A 82 11.01 23.95 9.61
CA ILE A 82 10.78 25.05 10.56
C ILE A 82 11.85 25.08 11.65
N ALA A 83 12.25 23.91 12.17
CA ALA A 83 13.26 23.82 13.22
C ALA A 83 14.66 24.24 12.74
N HIS A 84 14.95 24.14 11.44
CA HIS A 84 16.24 24.50 10.87
C HIS A 84 16.30 25.94 10.33
N LYS A 85 15.19 26.68 10.39
CA LYS A 85 15.16 28.11 10.07
C LYS A 85 15.69 28.91 11.28
N PRO A 86 16.72 29.75 11.11
CA PRO A 86 17.32 30.53 12.21
C PRO A 86 16.36 31.56 12.81
#